data_AF-A0A0B7HYB0-F1
#
_entry.id   AF-A0A0B7HYB0-F1
#
_cell.length_a   1.000
_cell.length_b   1.000
_cell.length_c   1.000
_cell.angle_alpha   90.00
_cell.angle_beta   90.00
_cell.angle_gamma   90.00
#
_symmetry.space_group_name_H-M   'P 1'
#
loop_
_entity.id
_entity.type
_entity.pdbx_description
1 polymer ?
#
loop_
_entity_poly.entity_id
_entity_poly.type
_entity_poly.pdbx_seq_one_letter_code
_entity_poly.pdbx_strand_id
1 'polypeptide(L)'
;MTISCEKEIPSVPTLQVSGNCNPKVVYNGETKSNEKCKNDYTLTRSWTATNDCGKSIIHTQTITIKDDKAPTFNESLPADVSVEESEVPTQETLTATDNCSANIEVIKSKEERQEGENKVIIYKWEASDECGNKTTHEQKITIQKSSEKITVYNGVSTESGSENYLKIEPIKNYKNLQIEIFNELGQKVYESKNYQKNGEVFRGYANVKGVFGKGKRLPTGTYFYILKYQDITGKSNTKQGYLFVR
;
A
#
# COMPACT_ATOMS: atom_id res chain seq x y z
N MET A 1 -2.95 33.34 31.37
CA MET A 1 -1.89 32.34 31.06
C MET A 1 -2.46 31.30 30.10
N THR A 2 -1.63 30.60 29.35
CA THR A 2 -2.08 29.53 28.44
C THR A 2 -1.35 28.24 28.78
N ILE A 3 -2.09 27.13 28.79
CA ILE A 3 -1.59 25.76 29.01
C ILE A 3 -2.18 24.84 27.95
N SER A 4 -1.52 23.73 27.66
CA SER A 4 -1.97 22.81 26.62
C SER A 4 -3.06 21.88 27.12
N CYS A 5 -2.89 21.32 28.33
CA CYS A 5 -3.78 20.28 28.84
C CYS A 5 -4.51 20.72 30.11
N GLU A 6 -5.75 20.26 30.30
CA GLU A 6 -6.50 20.57 31.54
C GLU A 6 -5.82 20.02 32.81
N LYS A 7 -5.04 18.94 32.69
CA LYS A 7 -4.28 18.35 33.82
C LYS A 7 -3.20 19.28 34.35
N GLU A 8 -2.84 20.32 33.60
CA GLU A 8 -1.83 21.32 33.96
C GLU A 8 -2.46 22.57 34.59
N ILE A 9 -3.77 22.60 34.81
CA ILE A 9 -4.44 23.72 35.48
C ILE A 9 -3.83 23.87 36.88
N PRO A 10 -3.23 25.04 37.21
CA PRO A 10 -2.64 25.25 38.51
C PRO A 10 -3.72 25.19 39.60
N SER A 11 -3.32 24.76 40.81
CA SER A 11 -4.17 24.85 41.99
C SER A 11 -4.64 26.29 42.22
N VAL A 12 -5.82 26.46 42.80
CA VAL A 12 -6.37 27.79 43.10
C VAL A 12 -5.39 28.56 44.01
N PRO A 13 -4.85 29.72 43.58
CA PRO A 13 -3.92 30.47 44.40
C PRO A 13 -4.62 31.10 45.61
N THR A 14 -3.90 31.20 46.72
CA THR A 14 -4.31 32.03 47.86
C THR A 14 -3.90 33.47 47.58
N LEU A 15 -4.87 34.39 47.58
CA LEU A 15 -4.60 35.81 47.39
C LEU A 15 -4.49 36.51 48.74
N GLN A 16 -3.52 37.42 48.84
CA GLN A 16 -3.42 38.34 49.97
C GLN A 16 -4.03 39.69 49.60
N VAL A 17 -4.65 40.35 50.58
CA VAL A 17 -5.20 41.69 50.44
C VAL A 17 -4.65 42.58 51.55
N SER A 18 -4.22 43.79 51.19
CA SER A 18 -3.77 44.82 52.12
C SER A 18 -4.81 45.94 52.19
N GLY A 19 -5.12 46.42 53.39
CA GLY A 19 -6.05 47.54 53.58
C GLY A 19 -6.45 47.76 55.03
N ASN A 20 -7.13 48.87 55.29
CA ASN A 20 -7.76 49.15 56.58
C ASN A 20 -9.13 48.47 56.71
N CYS A 21 -9.68 48.46 57.93
CA CYS A 21 -10.96 47.81 58.26
C CYS A 21 -10.97 46.28 58.01
N ASN A 22 -9.90 45.56 58.37
CA ASN A 22 -9.82 44.09 58.35
C ASN A 22 -10.32 43.42 57.05
N PRO A 23 -9.66 43.63 55.89
CA PRO A 23 -10.11 43.04 54.64
C PRO A 23 -9.98 41.51 54.63
N LYS A 24 -10.96 40.81 54.06
CA LYS A 24 -10.99 39.36 53.89
C LYS A 24 -11.21 38.99 52.42
N VAL A 25 -10.45 38.01 51.92
CA VAL A 25 -10.63 37.45 50.57
C VAL A 25 -11.53 36.23 50.61
N VAL A 26 -12.46 36.15 49.67
CA VAL A 26 -13.33 35.00 49.40
C VAL A 26 -13.12 34.55 47.96
N TYR A 27 -12.91 33.26 47.75
CA TYR A 27 -12.90 32.66 46.42
C TYR A 27 -14.34 32.40 45.98
N ASN A 28 -14.74 32.98 44.84
CA ASN A 28 -16.11 32.93 44.32
C ASN A 28 -16.35 31.73 43.38
N GLY A 29 -15.32 30.92 43.12
CA GLY A 29 -15.39 29.79 42.19
C GLY A 29 -14.76 30.05 40.84
N GLU A 30 -15.04 29.15 39.90
CA GLU A 30 -14.54 29.17 38.53
C GLU A 30 -15.63 28.87 37.51
N THR A 31 -15.50 29.45 36.32
CA THR A 31 -16.39 29.25 35.19
C THR A 31 -15.59 28.92 33.93
N LYS A 32 -16.16 28.05 33.08
CA LYS A 32 -15.64 27.74 31.75
C LYS A 32 -16.41 28.52 30.69
N SER A 33 -15.73 28.90 29.62
CA SER A 33 -16.34 29.53 28.44
C SER A 33 -15.58 29.14 27.17
N ASN A 34 -16.23 29.30 26.01
CA ASN A 34 -15.66 28.98 24.70
C ASN A 34 -15.18 27.53 24.55
N GLU A 35 -15.91 26.59 25.14
CA GLU A 35 -15.59 25.15 25.08
C GLU A 35 -15.77 24.60 23.66
N LYS A 36 -14.70 24.03 23.10
CA LYS A 36 -14.74 23.31 21.81
C LYS A 36 -14.44 21.83 21.98
N CYS A 37 -13.51 21.51 22.86
CA CYS A 37 -13.15 20.15 23.26
C CYS A 37 -12.64 20.15 24.70
N LYS A 38 -12.35 18.97 25.23
CA LYS A 38 -11.85 18.78 26.61
C LYS A 38 -10.59 19.60 26.93
N ASN A 39 -9.74 19.88 25.93
CA ASN A 39 -8.53 20.68 26.08
C ASN A 39 -8.55 21.99 25.25
N ASP A 40 -9.72 22.55 24.90
CA ASP A 40 -9.84 23.87 24.26
C ASP A 40 -11.00 24.66 24.87
N TYR A 41 -10.67 25.52 25.84
CA TYR A 41 -11.61 26.41 26.54
C TYR A 41 -10.89 27.50 27.36
N THR A 42 -11.65 28.45 27.88
CA THR A 42 -11.16 29.47 28.84
C THR A 42 -11.74 29.23 30.22
N LEU A 43 -10.88 29.10 31.23
CA LEU A 43 -11.24 29.05 32.65
C LEU A 43 -11.04 30.43 33.29
N THR A 44 -12.07 30.95 33.96
CA THR A 44 -11.99 32.19 34.72
C THR A 44 -12.27 31.93 36.19
N ARG A 45 -11.34 32.34 37.06
CA ARG A 45 -11.49 32.31 38.52
C ARG A 45 -11.75 33.72 39.05
N SER A 46 -12.56 33.84 40.09
CA SER A 46 -12.92 35.13 40.70
C SER A 46 -12.74 35.11 42.22
N TRP A 47 -12.25 36.22 42.76
CA TRP A 47 -12.15 36.46 44.19
C TRP A 47 -12.74 37.82 44.54
N THR A 48 -13.52 37.88 45.62
CA THR A 48 -13.99 39.13 46.21
C THR A 48 -13.21 39.39 47.48
N ALA A 49 -12.59 40.55 47.59
CA ALA A 49 -12.06 41.03 48.86
C ALA A 49 -13.00 42.09 49.43
N THR A 50 -13.55 41.83 50.61
CA THR A 50 -14.48 42.72 51.31
C THR A 50 -13.89 43.11 52.66
N ASN A 51 -14.02 44.38 53.05
CA ASN A 51 -13.62 44.85 54.37
C ASN A 51 -14.84 45.17 55.26
N ASP A 52 -14.63 45.27 56.58
CA ASP A 52 -15.69 45.52 57.57
C ASP A 52 -16.38 46.89 57.37
N CYS A 53 -15.71 47.79 56.66
CA CYS A 53 -16.24 49.10 56.27
C CYS A 53 -17.15 49.05 55.02
N GLY A 54 -17.46 47.85 54.51
CA GLY A 54 -18.42 47.63 53.42
C GLY A 54 -17.87 47.83 52.01
N LYS A 55 -16.57 48.07 51.84
CA LYS A 55 -15.95 48.18 50.51
C LYS A 55 -15.55 46.80 49.99
N SER A 56 -15.77 46.58 48.70
CA SER A 56 -15.39 45.34 48.02
C SER A 56 -14.63 45.61 46.73
N ILE A 57 -13.67 44.75 46.42
CA ILE A 57 -12.98 44.68 45.12
C ILE A 57 -13.04 43.25 44.58
N ILE A 58 -12.99 43.12 43.26
CA ILE A 58 -12.99 41.82 42.58
C ILE A 58 -11.68 41.67 41.82
N HIS A 59 -11.05 40.52 41.97
CA HIS A 59 -9.91 40.09 41.15
C HIS A 59 -10.31 38.87 40.33
N THR A 60 -9.82 38.78 39.11
CA THR A 60 -10.03 37.63 38.23
C THR A 60 -8.72 37.10 37.67
N GLN A 61 -8.65 35.78 37.50
CA GLN A 61 -7.56 35.07 36.82
C GLN A 61 -8.15 34.36 35.61
N THR A 62 -7.57 34.59 34.43
CA THR A 62 -7.94 33.91 33.19
C THR A 62 -6.85 32.93 32.76
N ILE A 63 -7.26 31.69 32.54
CA ILE A 63 -6.43 30.57 32.08
C ILE A 63 -7.04 30.07 30.77
N THR A 64 -6.26 30.07 29.70
CA THR A 64 -6.67 29.48 28.42
C THR A 64 -6.08 28.08 28.32
N ILE A 65 -6.94 27.09 28.10
CA ILE A 65 -6.54 25.72 27.80
C ILE A 65 -6.68 25.58 26.29
N LYS A 66 -5.60 25.19 25.59
CA LYS A 66 -5.62 24.98 24.15
C LYS A 66 -4.64 23.90 23.75
N ASP A 67 -5.18 22.77 23.33
CA ASP A 67 -4.43 21.72 22.68
C ASP A 67 -4.28 21.98 21.19
N ASP A 68 -3.04 22.13 20.75
CA ASP A 68 -2.65 22.37 19.36
C ASP A 68 -1.60 21.36 18.87
N LYS A 69 -1.43 20.26 19.62
CA LYS A 69 -0.46 19.22 19.32
C LYS A 69 -1.19 18.03 18.73
N ALA A 70 -0.67 17.54 17.60
CA ALA A 70 -1.21 16.35 16.98
C ALA A 70 -0.65 15.09 17.65
N PRO A 71 -1.42 13.98 17.62
CA PRO A 71 -0.92 12.70 18.11
C PRO A 71 0.35 12.25 17.39
N THR A 72 1.13 11.40 18.07
CA THR A 72 2.33 10.76 17.51
C THR A 72 2.12 9.25 17.44
N PHE A 73 2.47 8.64 16.31
CA PHE A 73 2.45 7.17 16.18
C PHE A 73 3.50 6.54 17.10
N ASN A 74 3.15 5.41 17.71
CA ASN A 74 4.03 4.74 18.67
C ASN A 74 5.02 3.77 18.02
N GLU A 75 4.63 3.19 16.88
CA GLU A 75 5.43 2.22 16.15
C GLU A 75 6.34 2.86 15.11
N SER A 76 7.30 2.08 14.59
CA SER A 76 8.06 2.48 13.41
C SER A 76 7.14 2.47 12.19
N LEU A 77 7.08 3.59 11.47
CA LEU A 77 6.18 3.74 10.34
C LEU A 77 6.62 2.88 9.15
N PRO A 78 5.70 2.14 8.51
CA PRO A 78 6.04 1.26 7.41
C PRO A 78 6.50 2.05 6.18
N ALA A 79 7.59 1.62 5.56
CA ALA A 79 8.17 2.26 4.38
C ALA A 79 7.60 1.68 3.08
N ASP A 80 7.71 2.45 2.00
CA ASP A 80 7.34 2.02 0.66
C ASP A 80 8.11 0.77 0.23
N VAL A 81 7.43 -0.16 -0.46
CA VAL A 81 8.02 -1.41 -0.93
C VAL A 81 7.59 -1.75 -2.35
N SER A 82 8.44 -2.53 -3.03
CA SER A 82 8.14 -3.15 -4.33
C SER A 82 8.18 -4.66 -4.18
N VAL A 83 7.08 -5.34 -4.53
CA VAL A 83 6.85 -6.75 -4.25
C VAL A 83 6.15 -7.44 -5.42
N GLU A 84 6.16 -8.77 -5.41
CA GLU A 84 5.32 -9.59 -6.29
C GLU A 84 3.89 -9.70 -5.73
N GLU A 85 2.91 -10.08 -6.57
CA GLU A 85 1.50 -10.18 -6.14
C GLU A 85 1.30 -11.18 -4.98
N SER A 86 2.16 -12.21 -4.86
CA SER A 86 2.11 -13.16 -3.73
C SER A 86 2.72 -12.64 -2.43
N GLU A 87 3.48 -11.54 -2.49
CA GLU A 87 4.28 -11.00 -1.38
C GLU A 87 3.74 -9.65 -0.89
N VAL A 88 2.47 -9.33 -1.21
CA VAL A 88 1.83 -8.09 -0.75
C VAL A 88 1.67 -8.12 0.78
N PRO A 89 2.29 -7.18 1.52
CA PRO A 89 2.18 -7.17 2.97
C PRO A 89 0.76 -6.81 3.41
N THR A 90 0.32 -7.35 4.54
CA THR A 90 -0.93 -6.94 5.17
C THR A 90 -0.80 -5.56 5.80
N GLN A 91 -1.83 -4.72 5.68
CA GLN A 91 -1.83 -3.39 6.31
C GLN A 91 -1.73 -3.47 7.84
N GLU A 92 -0.63 -2.95 8.37
CA GLU A 92 -0.35 -2.91 9.81
C GLU A 92 -1.44 -2.16 10.61
N THR A 93 -1.54 -2.50 11.90
CA THR A 93 -2.37 -1.77 12.86
C THR A 93 -1.45 -0.93 13.72
N LEU A 94 -1.58 0.39 13.61
CA LEU A 94 -0.79 1.37 14.36
C LEU A 94 -1.57 1.89 15.56
N THR A 95 -0.84 2.36 16.56
CA THR A 95 -1.38 3.10 17.70
C THR A 95 -0.72 4.47 17.80
N ALA A 96 -1.34 5.40 18.50
CA ALA A 96 -0.79 6.73 18.70
C ALA A 96 -1.01 7.21 20.13
N THR A 97 -0.16 8.12 20.57
CA THR A 97 -0.24 8.81 21.86
C THR A 97 -0.23 10.31 21.66
N ASP A 98 -0.81 11.03 22.61
CA ASP A 98 -0.85 12.48 22.62
C ASP A 98 -0.53 13.02 24.03
N ASN A 99 -0.09 14.27 24.12
CA ASN A 99 0.25 14.89 25.40
C ASN A 99 -0.98 15.17 26.28
N CYS A 100 -2.15 15.47 25.71
CA CYS A 100 -3.36 15.83 26.44
C CYS A 100 -4.47 14.77 26.35
N SER A 101 -4.57 14.06 25.22
CA SER A 101 -5.63 13.06 24.99
C SER A 101 -5.20 11.65 25.37
N ALA A 102 -6.00 11.00 26.21
CA ALA A 102 -5.79 9.61 26.62
C ALA A 102 -6.33 8.61 25.59
N ASN A 103 -7.38 8.99 24.86
CA ASN A 103 -7.98 8.17 23.82
C ASN A 103 -7.64 8.79 22.48
N ILE A 104 -6.92 8.04 21.64
CA ILE A 104 -6.57 8.44 20.28
C ILE A 104 -7.25 7.49 19.32
N GLU A 105 -8.00 8.05 18.38
CA GLU A 105 -8.61 7.26 17.31
C GLU A 105 -7.61 7.12 16.16
N VAL A 106 -7.25 5.89 15.82
CA VAL A 106 -6.42 5.59 14.66
C VAL A 106 -7.27 4.84 13.64
N ILE A 107 -7.61 5.51 12.55
CA ILE A 107 -8.32 4.91 11.43
C ILE A 107 -7.34 4.50 10.34
N LYS A 108 -7.62 3.39 9.66
CA LYS A 108 -6.85 2.93 8.51
C LYS A 108 -7.73 2.73 7.30
N SER A 109 -7.20 3.06 6.14
CA SER A 109 -7.87 2.87 4.85
C SER A 109 -6.88 2.43 3.77
N LYS A 110 -7.39 1.95 2.64
CA LYS A 110 -6.59 1.59 1.48
C LYS A 110 -7.23 2.04 0.18
N GLU A 111 -6.39 2.35 -0.80
CA GLU A 111 -6.81 2.56 -2.19
C GLU A 111 -5.90 1.78 -3.15
N GLU A 112 -6.47 1.36 -4.29
CA GLU A 112 -5.75 0.61 -5.32
C GLU A 112 -5.84 1.37 -6.64
N ARG A 113 -4.72 1.51 -7.35
CA ARG A 113 -4.67 2.15 -8.67
C ARG A 113 -3.66 1.47 -9.58
N GLN A 114 -3.81 1.69 -10.88
CA GLN A 114 -2.83 1.26 -11.88
C GLN A 114 -1.86 2.41 -12.16
N GLU A 115 -0.55 2.15 -12.07
CA GLU A 115 0.50 3.09 -12.44
C GLU A 115 1.40 2.44 -13.50
N GLY A 116 1.21 2.87 -14.76
CA GLY A 116 1.87 2.24 -15.89
C GLY A 116 1.41 0.79 -16.06
N GLU A 117 2.34 -0.17 -15.98
CA GLU A 117 2.03 -1.60 -16.04
C GLU A 117 1.90 -2.28 -14.67
N ASN A 118 2.15 -1.54 -13.58
CA ASN A 118 2.14 -2.06 -12.22
C ASN A 118 0.83 -1.73 -11.50
N LYS A 119 0.42 -2.62 -10.60
CA LYS A 119 -0.64 -2.33 -9.64
C LYS A 119 -0.02 -1.66 -8.41
N VAL A 120 -0.64 -0.60 -7.91
CA VAL A 120 -0.21 0.12 -6.70
C VAL A 120 -1.30 0.06 -5.66
N ILE A 121 -0.93 -0.27 -4.43
CA ILE A 121 -1.80 -0.16 -3.25
C ILE A 121 -1.22 0.95 -2.37
N ILE A 122 -2.05 1.87 -1.91
CA ILE A 122 -1.68 2.90 -0.93
C ILE A 122 -2.42 2.58 0.35
N TYR A 123 -1.68 2.26 1.40
CA TYR A 123 -2.18 2.15 2.76
C TYR A 123 -2.08 3.50 3.46
N LYS A 124 -3.15 3.91 4.14
CA LYS A 124 -3.22 5.19 4.85
C LYS A 124 -3.62 4.98 6.30
N TRP A 125 -3.00 5.73 7.19
CA TRP A 125 -3.34 5.82 8.61
C TRP A 125 -3.56 7.29 8.97
N GLU A 126 -4.57 7.55 9.80
CA GLU A 126 -4.85 8.86 10.38
C GLU A 126 -5.10 8.68 11.87
N ALA A 127 -4.27 9.31 12.69
CA ALA A 127 -4.45 9.42 14.13
C ALA A 127 -5.08 10.79 14.45
N SER A 128 -6.19 10.80 15.18
CA SER A 128 -6.90 12.01 15.61
C SER A 128 -7.13 12.02 17.12
N ASP A 129 -6.92 13.18 17.75
CA ASP A 129 -7.27 13.40 19.16
C ASP A 129 -8.71 13.92 19.34
N GLU A 130 -9.10 14.13 20.60
CA GLU A 130 -10.43 14.64 20.98
C GLU A 130 -10.65 16.12 20.61
N CYS A 131 -9.60 16.84 20.24
CA CYS A 131 -9.62 18.26 19.83
C CYS A 131 -9.51 18.45 18.31
N GLY A 132 -9.41 17.35 17.56
CA GLY A 132 -9.36 17.33 16.11
C GLY A 132 -7.96 17.57 15.52
N ASN A 133 -6.89 17.55 16.32
CA ASN A 133 -5.53 17.55 15.77
C ASN A 133 -5.23 16.19 15.18
N LYS A 134 -4.49 16.17 14.05
CA LYS A 134 -4.30 14.99 13.23
C LYS A 134 -2.87 14.78 12.79
N THR A 135 -2.48 13.51 12.73
CA THR A 135 -1.25 13.05 12.07
C THR A 135 -1.59 11.93 11.09
N THR A 136 -1.01 11.99 9.90
CA THR A 136 -1.25 10.99 8.86
C THR A 136 0.04 10.31 8.43
N HIS A 137 -0.08 9.07 7.94
CA HIS A 137 1.00 8.33 7.30
C HIS A 137 0.47 7.57 6.07
N GLU A 138 1.29 7.46 5.04
CA GLU A 138 1.00 6.64 3.86
C GLU A 138 2.16 5.68 3.58
N GLN A 139 1.82 4.48 3.13
CA GLN A 139 2.76 3.49 2.60
C GLN A 139 2.33 3.10 1.19
N LYS A 140 3.25 3.22 0.23
CA LYS A 140 3.06 2.78 -1.16
C LYS A 140 3.61 1.38 -1.37
N ILE A 141 2.73 0.46 -1.76
CA ILE A 141 3.07 -0.89 -2.21
C ILE A 141 3.01 -0.92 -3.73
N THR A 142 4.15 -1.11 -4.38
CA THR A 142 4.23 -1.30 -5.84
C THR A 142 4.29 -2.78 -6.16
N ILE A 143 3.22 -3.32 -6.72
CA ILE A 143 3.17 -4.71 -7.15
C ILE A 143 3.76 -4.79 -8.55
N GLN A 144 4.94 -5.39 -8.63
CA GLN A 144 5.64 -5.62 -9.88
C GLN A 144 4.92 -6.70 -10.67
N LYS A 145 4.75 -6.42 -11.95
CA LYS A 145 4.16 -7.36 -12.88
C LYS A 145 5.15 -8.48 -13.17
N SER A 146 4.88 -9.70 -12.72
CA SER A 146 5.72 -10.86 -13.02
C SER A 146 5.15 -11.75 -14.11
N SER A 147 6.05 -12.34 -14.89
CA SER A 147 5.69 -13.38 -15.84
C SER A 147 5.54 -14.71 -15.12
N GLU A 148 4.35 -15.31 -15.19
CA GLU A 148 4.16 -16.73 -14.86
C GLU A 148 5.19 -17.60 -15.62
N LYS A 149 5.43 -18.84 -15.18
CA LYS A 149 6.42 -19.72 -15.83
C LYS A 149 5.89 -20.27 -17.16
N ILE A 150 6.67 -20.15 -18.23
CA ILE A 150 6.31 -20.74 -19.54
C ILE A 150 6.52 -22.27 -19.53
N THR A 151 5.49 -22.99 -19.91
CA THR A 151 5.50 -24.45 -20.03
C THR A 151 5.33 -24.83 -21.49
N VAL A 152 6.19 -25.74 -21.97
CA VAL A 152 6.12 -26.35 -23.31
C VAL A 152 5.77 -27.81 -23.10
N TYR A 153 4.67 -28.27 -23.67
CA TYR A 153 4.22 -29.66 -23.58
C TYR A 153 4.92 -30.48 -24.66
N ASN A 154 6.03 -31.11 -24.31
CA ASN A 154 7.04 -31.67 -25.22
C ASN A 154 6.61 -32.95 -26.00
N GLY A 155 5.32 -33.19 -26.20
CA GLY A 155 4.80 -34.34 -26.96
C GLY A 155 3.84 -33.88 -28.05
N VAL A 156 4.04 -34.37 -29.27
CA VAL A 156 3.16 -34.08 -30.42
C VAL A 156 2.77 -35.39 -31.08
N SER A 157 1.47 -35.69 -31.10
CA SER A 157 0.91 -36.74 -31.96
C SER A 157 0.64 -36.17 -33.35
N THR A 158 0.87 -36.96 -34.38
CA THR A 158 0.57 -36.65 -35.79
C THR A 158 -0.77 -37.22 -36.26
N GLU A 159 -1.47 -37.91 -35.36
CA GLU A 159 -2.84 -38.40 -35.58
C GLU A 159 -3.84 -37.24 -35.65
N SER A 160 -5.00 -37.49 -36.25
CA SER A 160 -6.07 -36.49 -36.37
C SER A 160 -6.63 -36.10 -35.01
N GLY A 161 -6.49 -34.82 -34.65
CA GLY A 161 -7.06 -34.22 -33.45
C GLY A 161 -6.71 -32.73 -33.37
N SER A 162 -7.67 -31.88 -32.99
CA SER A 162 -7.45 -30.42 -32.92
C SER A 162 -6.35 -30.05 -31.92
N GLU A 163 -6.25 -30.81 -30.83
CA GLU A 163 -5.31 -30.63 -29.71
C GLU A 163 -3.91 -31.20 -30.00
N ASN A 164 -3.71 -31.89 -31.12
CA ASN A 164 -2.45 -32.53 -31.47
C ASN A 164 -1.48 -31.51 -32.08
N TYR A 165 -0.83 -30.72 -31.22
CA TYR A 165 0.22 -29.78 -31.57
C TYR A 165 1.14 -29.51 -30.38
N LEU A 166 2.33 -28.93 -30.62
CA LEU A 166 3.24 -28.52 -29.55
C LEU A 166 2.64 -27.34 -28.79
N LYS A 167 1.95 -27.62 -27.69
CA LYS A 167 1.24 -26.62 -26.89
C LYS A 167 2.20 -25.85 -25.98
N ILE A 168 1.97 -24.54 -25.83
CA ILE A 168 2.74 -23.66 -24.94
C ILE A 168 1.77 -22.81 -24.11
N GLU A 169 1.89 -22.86 -22.79
CA GLU A 169 1.00 -22.13 -21.86
C GLU A 169 1.77 -21.47 -20.71
N PRO A 170 1.25 -20.35 -20.16
CA PRO A 170 0.08 -19.58 -20.62
C PRO A 170 0.44 -18.58 -21.75
N ILE A 171 -0.33 -18.50 -22.84
CA ILE A 171 0.02 -17.61 -23.99
C ILE A 171 -0.19 -16.12 -23.67
N LYS A 172 -1.20 -15.81 -22.86
CA LYS A 172 -1.64 -14.43 -22.56
C LYS A 172 -0.53 -13.52 -21.97
N ASN A 173 0.47 -14.12 -21.34
CA ASN A 173 1.55 -13.39 -20.67
C ASN A 173 2.79 -13.19 -21.55
N TYR A 174 2.76 -13.62 -22.82
CA TYR A 174 3.90 -13.53 -23.74
C TYR A 174 3.54 -12.86 -25.07
N LYS A 175 4.47 -12.04 -25.55
CA LYS A 175 4.43 -11.42 -26.89
C LYS A 175 5.54 -12.00 -27.75
N ASN A 176 5.44 -11.81 -29.07
CA ASN A 176 6.48 -12.20 -30.04
C ASN A 176 6.96 -13.66 -29.87
N LEU A 177 6.02 -14.60 -29.70
CA LEU A 177 6.32 -16.03 -29.54
C LEU A 177 6.78 -16.62 -30.88
N GLN A 178 8.08 -16.88 -31.00
CA GLN A 178 8.72 -17.46 -32.18
C GLN A 178 9.28 -18.83 -31.84
N ILE A 179 9.12 -19.80 -32.73
CA ILE A 179 9.68 -21.13 -32.54
C ILE A 179 10.42 -21.59 -33.79
N GLU A 180 11.54 -22.26 -33.56
CA GLU A 180 12.32 -22.98 -34.57
C GLU A 180 12.48 -24.42 -34.09
N ILE A 181 12.23 -25.40 -34.95
CA ILE A 181 12.35 -26.82 -34.63
C ILE A 181 13.34 -27.47 -35.59
N PHE A 182 14.21 -28.31 -35.06
CA PHE A 182 15.32 -28.96 -35.74
C PHE A 182 15.22 -30.48 -35.58
N ASN A 183 15.64 -31.21 -36.62
CA ASN A 183 15.82 -32.66 -36.55
C ASN A 183 17.12 -33.04 -35.83
N GLU A 184 17.37 -34.35 -35.70
CA GLU A 184 18.56 -34.91 -35.03
C GLU A 184 19.90 -34.49 -35.69
N LEU A 185 19.88 -34.09 -36.96
CA LEU A 185 21.04 -33.58 -37.69
C LEU A 185 21.23 -32.06 -37.54
N GLY A 186 20.41 -31.39 -36.73
CA GLY A 186 20.44 -29.93 -36.55
C GLY A 186 19.85 -29.14 -37.72
N GLN A 187 19.16 -29.80 -38.66
CA GLN A 187 18.50 -29.13 -39.77
C GLN A 187 17.13 -28.64 -39.34
N LYS A 188 16.84 -27.37 -39.65
CA LYS A 188 15.53 -26.78 -39.36
C LYS A 188 14.44 -27.47 -40.19
N VAL A 189 13.35 -27.85 -39.53
CA VAL A 189 12.18 -28.50 -40.15
C VAL A 189 10.90 -27.68 -40.01
N TYR A 190 10.84 -26.81 -39.01
CA TYR A 190 9.70 -25.92 -38.81
C TYR A 190 10.15 -24.57 -38.26
N GLU A 191 9.48 -23.51 -38.68
CA GLU A 191 9.61 -22.18 -38.10
C GLU A 191 8.28 -21.44 -38.03
N SER A 192 8.06 -20.66 -36.98
CA SER A 192 6.94 -19.71 -36.90
C SER A 192 7.38 -18.47 -36.13
N LYS A 193 6.98 -17.29 -36.61
CA LYS A 193 7.23 -16.01 -35.94
C LYS A 193 6.06 -15.57 -35.05
N ASN A 194 4.92 -16.23 -35.16
CA ASN A 194 3.68 -15.89 -34.46
C ASN A 194 3.03 -17.16 -33.90
N TYR A 195 3.81 -17.99 -33.22
CA TYR A 195 3.39 -19.31 -32.80
C TYR A 195 2.13 -19.26 -31.90
N GLN A 196 1.20 -20.18 -32.13
CA GLN A 196 -0.16 -20.24 -31.55
C GLN A 196 -1.03 -18.99 -31.81
N LYS A 197 -0.70 -18.16 -32.81
CA LYS A 197 -1.59 -17.12 -33.35
C LYS A 197 -2.04 -17.51 -34.75
N ASN A 198 -3.26 -17.14 -35.13
CA ASN A 198 -3.80 -17.36 -36.48
C ASN A 198 -3.70 -18.82 -36.98
N GLY A 199 -3.73 -19.79 -36.05
CA GLY A 199 -3.57 -21.21 -36.37
C GLY A 199 -2.14 -21.69 -36.65
N GLU A 200 -1.12 -20.85 -36.49
CA GLU A 200 0.30 -21.23 -36.64
C GLU A 200 0.73 -22.15 -35.48
N VAL A 201 0.61 -23.46 -35.67
CA VAL A 201 1.03 -24.46 -34.69
C VAL A 201 1.81 -25.59 -35.35
N PHE A 202 2.69 -26.23 -34.58
CA PHE A 202 3.46 -27.36 -35.05
C PHE A 202 2.73 -28.67 -34.74
N ARG A 203 2.31 -29.37 -35.80
CA ARG A 203 1.55 -30.64 -35.74
C ARG A 203 2.38 -31.85 -36.19
N GLY A 204 3.71 -31.75 -36.19
CA GLY A 204 4.60 -32.79 -36.73
C GLY A 204 4.79 -32.76 -38.24
N TYR A 205 4.53 -31.62 -38.90
CA TYR A 205 4.73 -31.43 -40.34
C TYR A 205 5.74 -30.32 -40.60
N ALA A 206 6.61 -30.52 -41.58
CA ALA A 206 7.59 -29.52 -41.97
C ALA A 206 6.93 -28.33 -42.68
N ASN A 207 7.39 -27.11 -42.44
CA ASN A 207 6.89 -25.92 -43.16
C ASN A 207 7.99 -25.12 -43.89
N VAL A 208 9.25 -25.55 -43.77
CA VAL A 208 10.40 -24.93 -44.44
C VAL A 208 10.71 -25.56 -45.79
N LYS A 209 11.53 -24.89 -46.60
CA LYS A 209 12.09 -25.43 -47.85
C LYS A 209 13.35 -26.25 -47.53
N GLY A 210 13.47 -27.51 -47.97
CA GLY A 210 14.65 -28.34 -47.72
C GLY A 210 14.37 -29.85 -47.70
N VAL A 211 15.16 -30.59 -46.89
CA VAL A 211 15.21 -32.07 -46.79
C VAL A 211 13.84 -32.72 -46.57
N PHE A 212 12.95 -32.05 -45.85
CA PHE A 212 11.54 -32.39 -45.80
C PHE A 212 10.76 -31.30 -46.55
N GLY A 213 10.14 -31.67 -47.66
CA GLY A 213 9.32 -30.73 -48.43
C GLY A 213 8.23 -30.10 -47.56
N LYS A 214 7.87 -28.85 -47.85
CA LYS A 214 6.77 -28.15 -47.17
C LYS A 214 5.51 -29.03 -47.15
N GLY A 215 4.92 -29.21 -45.97
CA GLY A 215 3.73 -30.03 -45.74
C GLY A 215 3.99 -31.53 -45.58
N LYS A 216 5.24 -32.00 -45.63
CA LYS A 216 5.55 -33.41 -45.39
C LYS A 216 5.52 -33.74 -43.89
N ARG A 217 4.91 -34.88 -43.58
CA ARG A 217 4.93 -35.47 -42.23
C ARG A 217 6.37 -35.79 -41.86
N LEU A 218 6.75 -35.40 -40.64
CA LEU A 218 8.05 -35.71 -40.08
C LEU A 218 8.05 -37.14 -39.52
N PRO A 219 9.18 -37.87 -39.61
CA PRO A 219 9.33 -39.18 -38.97
C PRO A 219 9.06 -39.12 -37.46
N THR A 220 8.63 -40.25 -36.90
CA THR A 220 8.59 -40.41 -35.44
C THR A 220 10.01 -40.30 -34.89
N GLY A 221 10.21 -39.48 -33.85
CA GLY A 221 11.54 -39.26 -33.29
C GLY A 221 11.63 -38.07 -32.35
N THR A 222 12.86 -37.80 -31.93
CA THR A 222 13.17 -36.67 -31.05
C THR A 222 13.60 -35.47 -31.89
N TYR A 223 13.04 -34.31 -31.57
CA TYR A 223 13.36 -33.04 -32.20
C TYR A 223 13.81 -32.04 -31.15
N PHE A 224 14.56 -31.04 -31.56
CA PHE A 224 15.01 -29.96 -30.70
C PHE A 224 14.29 -28.67 -31.07
N TYR A 225 13.81 -27.91 -30.09
CA TYR A 225 13.18 -26.60 -30.31
C TYR A 225 13.97 -25.48 -29.66
N ILE A 226 13.93 -24.32 -30.31
CA ILE A 226 14.32 -23.03 -29.76
C ILE A 226 13.07 -22.14 -29.78
N LEU A 227 12.66 -21.69 -28.60
CA LEU A 227 11.52 -20.81 -28.37
C LEU A 227 12.02 -19.43 -27.92
N LYS A 228 11.73 -18.40 -28.70
CA LYS A 228 12.03 -17.01 -28.35
C LYS A 228 10.71 -16.30 -28.05
N TYR A 229 10.66 -15.52 -26.98
CA TYR A 229 9.46 -14.79 -26.59
C TYR A 229 9.80 -13.57 -25.77
N GLN A 230 8.88 -12.61 -25.74
CA GLN A 230 8.93 -11.46 -24.86
C GLN A 230 7.96 -11.70 -23.72
N ASP A 231 8.42 -11.59 -22.47
CA ASP A 231 7.55 -11.70 -21.32
C ASP A 231 6.68 -10.46 -21.11
N ILE A 232 5.84 -10.51 -20.10
CA ILE A 232 4.86 -9.47 -19.83
C ILE A 232 5.51 -8.14 -19.38
N THR A 233 6.79 -8.17 -18.98
CA THR A 233 7.62 -7.00 -18.64
C THR A 233 8.33 -6.40 -19.85
N GLY A 234 8.22 -7.04 -21.01
CA GLY A 234 8.92 -6.63 -22.22
C GLY A 234 10.33 -7.23 -22.35
N LYS A 235 10.78 -8.06 -21.40
CA LYS A 235 12.09 -8.69 -21.48
C LYS A 235 12.07 -9.85 -22.47
N SER A 236 13.09 -9.91 -23.32
CA SER A 236 13.26 -10.99 -24.29
C SER A 236 13.89 -12.21 -23.61
N ASN A 237 13.30 -13.38 -23.86
CA ASN A 237 13.68 -14.66 -23.27
C ASN A 237 13.85 -15.71 -24.37
N THR A 238 14.73 -16.68 -24.11
CA THR A 238 14.92 -17.86 -24.96
C THR A 238 14.81 -19.11 -24.10
N LYS A 239 14.01 -20.07 -24.54
CA LYS A 239 13.90 -21.40 -23.95
C LYS A 239 14.21 -22.44 -25.00
N GLN A 240 14.94 -23.48 -24.64
CA GLN A 240 15.28 -24.57 -25.53
C GLN A 240 15.00 -25.90 -24.86
N GLY A 241 14.75 -26.94 -25.67
CA GLY A 241 14.45 -28.26 -25.16
C GLY A 241 14.19 -29.26 -26.28
N TYR A 242 13.87 -30.47 -25.87
CA TYR A 242 13.51 -31.55 -26.78
C TYR A 242 12.00 -31.74 -26.80
N LEU A 243 11.47 -32.12 -27.95
CA LEU A 243 10.11 -32.64 -28.08
C LEU A 243 10.14 -34.00 -28.76
N PHE A 244 9.12 -34.81 -28.50
CA PHE A 244 8.91 -36.09 -29.16
C PHE A 244 7.73 -35.97 -30.13
N VAL A 245 7.94 -36.38 -31.37
CA VAL A 245 6.91 -36.45 -32.41
C VAL A 245 6.57 -37.92 -32.65
N ARG A 246 5.29 -38.28 -32.57
CA ARG A 246 4.79 -39.63 -32.85
C ARG A 246 3.70 -39.63 -33.91
#